data_AF-A0A4S3M062-F1
#
_entry.id   AF-A0A4S3M062-F1
#
_cell.length_a   1.000
_cell.length_b   1.000
_cell.length_c   1.000
_cell.angle_alpha   90.00
_cell.angle_beta   90.00
_cell.angle_gamma   90.00
#
_symmetry.space_group_name_H-M   'P 1'
#
loop_
_entity.id
_entity.type
_entity.pdbx_description
1 polymer ?
#
loop_
_entity_poly.entity_id
_entity_poly.type
_entity_poly.pdbx_seq_one_letter_code
_entity_poly.pdbx_strand_id
1 'polypeptide(L)' 'MGMNKNTVLAWATWIMIFVGLGLIAMGAFKYEEVAGWGFAAVGVGFFSIAWVFNALKGRV' A
#
# COMPACT_ATOMS: atom_id res chain seq x y z
N MET A 1 -8.40 -19.57 15.80
CA MET A 1 -8.39 -19.86 14.36
C MET A 1 -7.26 -19.04 13.73
N GLY A 2 -6.13 -19.67 13.43
CA GLY A 2 -4.99 -18.99 12.81
C GLY A 2 -5.32 -18.61 11.37
N MET A 3 -5.05 -17.37 10.97
CA MET A 3 -5.28 -16.90 9.60
C MET A 3 -4.48 -17.75 8.60
N ASN A 4 -5.15 -18.22 7.55
CA ASN A 4 -4.48 -18.90 6.44
C ASN A 4 -3.57 -17.90 5.70
N LYS A 5 -2.45 -18.37 5.15
CA LYS A 5 -1.40 -17.51 4.55
C LYS A 5 -1.96 -16.60 3.45
N ASN A 6 -2.87 -17.12 2.64
CA ASN A 6 -3.55 -16.38 1.57
C ASN A 6 -4.47 -15.28 2.12
N THR A 7 -5.05 -15.49 3.31
CA THR A 7 -5.86 -14.49 4.02
C THR A 7 -4.98 -13.39 4.60
N VAL A 8 -3.80 -13.73 5.14
CA VAL A 8 -2.80 -12.74 5.59
C VAL A 8 -2.34 -11.86 4.43
N LEU A 9 -1.99 -12.47 3.29
CA LEU A 9 -1.58 -11.73 2.08
C LEU A 9 -2.69 -10.81 1.56
N ALA A 10 -3.95 -11.25 1.61
CA ALA A 10 -5.09 -10.42 1.21
C ALA A 10 -5.27 -9.22 2.14
N TRP A 11 -5.19 -9.41 3.46
CA TRP A 11 -5.27 -8.32 4.44
C TRP A 11 -4.09 -7.35 4.32
N ALA A 12 -2.88 -7.85 4.09
CA ALA A 12 -1.70 -7.01 3.87
C ALA A 12 -1.85 -6.12 2.63
N THR A 13 -2.42 -6.66 1.55
CA THR A 13 -2.72 -5.91 0.31
C THR A 13 -3.69 -4.75 0.61
N TRP A 14 -4.77 -5.01 1.35
CA TRP A 14 -5.74 -3.98 1.73
C TRP A 14 -5.12 -2.89 2.60
N ILE A 15 -4.34 -3.26 3.62
CA ILE A 15 -3.69 -2.30 4.52
C ILE A 15 -2.74 -1.37 3.75
N MET A 16 -1.96 -1.91 2.81
CA MET A 16 -1.03 -1.10 2.01
C MET A 16 -1.74 -0.12 1.07
N ILE A 17 -2.90 -0.49 0.50
CA ILE A 17 -3.69 0.44 -0.31
C ILE A 17 -4.20 1.60 0.56
N PHE A 18 -4.72 1.32 1.75
CA PHE A 18 -5.19 2.36 2.67
C PHE A 18 -4.06 3.27 3.17
N VAL A 19 -2.89 2.72 3.49
CA VAL A 19 -1.72 3.50 3.90
C VAL A 19 -1.19 4.35 2.74
N GLY A 20 -1.09 3.79 1.54
CA GLY A 20 -0.68 4.53 0.34
C GLY A 20 -1.60 5.71 0.02
N LEU A 21 -2.93 5.50 0.10
CA LEU A 21 -3.91 6.57 -0.07
C LEU A 21 -3.84 7.62 1.04
N GLY A 22 -3.66 7.20 2.30
CA GLY A 22 -3.51 8.12 3.44
C GLY A 22 -2.27 9.01 3.32
N LEU A 23 -1.16 8.45 2.82
CA LEU A 23 0.07 9.19 2.56
C LEU A 23 -0.11 10.18 1.40
N ILE A 24 -0.71 9.76 0.28
CA ILE A 24 -1.03 10.67 -0.84
C ILE A 24 -1.95 11.80 -0.36
N ALA A 25 -2.98 11.49 0.43
CA ALA A 25 -3.88 12.50 0.98
C ALA A 25 -3.14 13.49 1.91
N MET A 26 -2.25 13.01 2.78
CA MET A 26 -1.44 13.90 3.61
C MET A 26 -0.49 14.78 2.80
N GLY A 27 0.13 14.24 1.74
CA GLY A 27 0.99 15.00 0.84
C GLY A 27 0.22 16.06 0.05
N ALA A 28 -0.99 15.75 -0.41
CA ALA A 28 -1.84 16.65 -1.18
C ALA A 28 -2.48 17.78 -0.33
N PHE A 29 -2.85 17.51 0.92
CA PHE A 29 -3.57 18.49 1.75
C PHE A 29 -2.70 19.27 2.74
N LYS A 30 -1.51 18.77 3.12
CA LYS A 30 -0.77 19.33 4.26
C LYS A 30 0.68 19.75 3.97
N TYR A 31 1.28 19.36 2.84
CA TYR A 31 2.69 19.60 2.54
C TYR A 31 2.96 19.95 1.06
N GLU A 32 2.11 20.78 0.45
CA GLU A 32 2.19 21.14 -0.98
C GLU A 32 3.60 21.60 -1.43
N GLU A 33 4.36 22.30 -0.58
CA GLU A 33 5.73 22.77 -0.88
C GLU A 33 6.85 21.71 -0.75
N VAL A 34 6.67 20.65 0.05
CA VAL A 34 7.76 19.71 0.41
C VAL A 34 7.47 18.27 -0.02
N ALA A 35 6.20 17.89 -0.16
CA ALA A 35 5.76 16.50 -0.27
C ALA A 35 5.40 16.02 -1.69
N GLY A 36 5.23 16.92 -2.67
CA GLY A 36 4.56 16.61 -3.93
C GLY A 36 5.05 15.35 -4.66
N TRP A 37 6.37 15.22 -4.84
CA TRP A 37 6.95 14.07 -5.56
C TRP A 37 7.28 12.88 -4.64
N GLY A 38 7.68 13.14 -3.39
CA GLY A 38 8.06 12.11 -2.43
C GLY A 38 6.89 11.26 -1.96
N PHE A 39 5.75 11.88 -1.63
CA PHE A 39 4.56 11.14 -1.20
C PHE A 39 3.86 10.41 -2.35
N ALA A 40 3.92 10.95 -3.57
CA ALA A 40 3.46 10.25 -4.77
C ALA A 40 4.30 8.99 -5.04
N ALA A 41 5.65 9.08 -4.95
CA ALA A 41 6.55 7.93 -5.11
C ALA A 41 6.31 6.85 -4.04
N VAL A 42 6.03 7.24 -2.80
CA VAL A 42 5.69 6.31 -1.72
C VAL A 42 4.36 5.61 -1.98
N GLY A 43 3.34 6.35 -2.45
CA GLY A 43 2.05 5.76 -2.84
C GLY A 43 2.17 4.72 -3.96
N VAL A 44 2.99 5.01 -4.99
CA VAL A 44 3.32 4.05 -6.06
C VAL A 44 4.09 2.84 -5.52
N GLY A 45 4.98 3.07 -4.55
CA GLY A 45 5.69 2.00 -3.83
C GLY A 45 4.73 1.04 -3.12
N PHE A 46 3.73 1.56 -2.38
CA PHE A 46 2.72 0.72 -1.74
C PHE A 46 1.85 -0.05 -2.74
N PHE A 47 1.49 0.56 -3.87
CA PHE A 47 0.80 -0.13 -4.96
C PHE A 47 1.64 -1.27 -5.57
N SER A 48 2.96 -1.07 -5.68
CA SER A 48 3.88 -2.09 -6.18
C SER A 48 3.95 -3.30 -5.24
N ILE A 49 4.00 -3.07 -3.93
CA ILE A 49 4.00 -4.16 -2.94
C ILE A 49 2.63 -4.86 -2.90
N ALA A 50 1.52 -4.10 -3.07
CA ALA A 50 0.18 -4.68 -3.18
C ALA A 50 0.06 -5.62 -4.38
N TRP A 51 0.64 -5.25 -5.52
CA TRP A 51 0.71 -6.11 -6.70
C TRP A 51 1.51 -7.40 -6.42
N VAL A 52 2.66 -7.29 -5.75
CA VAL A 52 3.48 -8.46 -5.38
C VAL A 52 2.70 -9.40 -4.46
N PHE A 53 2.03 -8.89 -3.41
CA PHE A 53 1.24 -9.74 -2.52
C PHE A 53 0.04 -10.39 -3.23
N ASN A 54 -0.60 -9.67 -4.15
CA ASN A 54 -1.65 -10.26 -4.97
C ASN A 54 -1.08 -11.33 -5.93
N ALA A 55 0.11 -11.15 -6.50
CA ALA A 55 0.76 -12.12 -7.38
C ALA A 55 1.27 -13.37 -6.62
N LEU A 56 1.63 -13.23 -5.34
CA LEU A 56 2.01 -14.34 -4.46
C LEU A 56 0.80 -15.10 -3.90
N LYS A 57 -0.38 -14.49 -3.88
CA LYS A 57 -1.62 -15.13 -3.41
C LYS A 57 -1.93 -16.39 -4.24
N GLY A 58 -1.87 -17.55 -3.62
CA GLY A 58 -2.12 -18.84 -4.28
C GLY A 58 -0.87 -19.54 -4.83
N ARG A 59 0.32 -18.94 -4.67
CA ARG A 59 1.61 -19.54 -5.03
C ARG A 59 2.48 -19.92 -3.82
N VAL A 60 2.07 -19.53 -2.61
CA VAL A 60 2.76 -19.77 -1.32
C VAL A 60 1.80 -20.18 -0.22
#